data_AF-A0AA37H050-F1
#
_entry.id   AF-A0AA37H050-F1
#
_cell.length_a   1.000
_cell.length_b   1.000
_cell.length_c   1.000
_cell.angle_alpha   90.00
_cell.angle_beta   90.00
_cell.angle_gamma   90.00
#
_symmetry.space_group_name_H-M   'P 1'
#
loop_
_entity.id
_entity.type
_entity.pdbx_description
1 polymer ?
#
loop_
_entity_poly.entity_id
_entity_poly.type
_entity_poly.pdbx_seq_one_letter_code
_entity_poly.pdbx_strand_id
1 'polypeptide(L)'
;MHNIHPYRNTAEQYLGIFQTNSLPAEAVGDKGAIFLEACRINHACDNNAQKDWNERIKRHTVHALRDIDKGEEITITYLGPLKNRNARQKALQKKFDFTCSCHLCSLPPEQSKESDRRLEEIHRLDGVINQLGTEGVLVSPLRTLRYFDQQVRLYNEQGREDVGFAQAFADAAQLVIANSDLARGRVFAERAASVWKTALGVDSMQAIEKGALAQDPLKHELFGISTKWKTNVNESPQGLEPGDFEDWLWKREKPNPPGNLADLRSRTTFPSFIDLPERSNIGTCRPRRHWCFFGEIVGVASLLRLQMEIKDVDGTTIPLYFYTDSRGSELAPGQVQKGYTVAILYAERHAFAFCEPGIRHEDPQMIKVL
;
A
#
# COMPACT_ATOMS: atom_id res chain seq x y z
N MET A 1 -13.85 -4.65 -35.55
CA MET A 1 -12.97 -4.13 -34.48
C MET A 1 -12.95 -2.62 -34.59
N HIS A 2 -13.02 -1.92 -33.47
CA HIS A 2 -13.17 -0.45 -33.45
C HIS A 2 -11.82 0.25 -33.71
N ASN A 3 -11.83 1.48 -34.22
CA ASN A 3 -10.62 2.31 -34.36
C ASN A 3 -10.93 3.73 -33.90
N ILE A 4 -10.26 4.18 -32.86
CA ILE A 4 -10.42 5.55 -32.34
C ILE A 4 -9.41 6.54 -32.93
N HIS A 5 -8.40 6.06 -33.66
CA HIS A 5 -7.32 6.88 -34.18
C HIS A 5 -7.64 7.39 -35.58
N PRO A 6 -7.35 8.67 -35.88
CA PRO A 6 -7.46 9.19 -37.23
C PRO A 6 -6.46 8.47 -38.15
N TYR A 7 -6.85 8.25 -39.40
CA TYR A 7 -6.03 7.57 -40.40
C TYR A 7 -6.21 8.21 -41.78
N ARG A 8 -5.13 8.22 -42.56
CA ARG A 8 -5.08 8.74 -43.94
C ARG A 8 -4.93 7.64 -44.98
N ASN A 9 -4.51 6.45 -44.55
CA ASN A 9 -4.28 5.29 -45.40
C ASN A 9 -4.61 3.99 -44.63
N THR A 10 -4.60 2.87 -45.35
CA THR A 10 -4.95 1.55 -44.81
C THR A 10 -3.99 1.08 -43.71
N ALA A 11 -2.69 1.40 -43.79
CA ALA A 11 -1.73 0.99 -42.78
C ALA A 11 -1.96 1.71 -41.44
N GLU A 12 -2.22 3.02 -41.48
CA GLU A 12 -2.61 3.80 -40.29
C GLU A 12 -3.94 3.32 -39.71
N GLN A 13 -4.89 2.94 -40.57
CA GLN A 13 -6.17 2.36 -40.13
C GLN A 13 -5.95 1.06 -39.37
N TYR A 14 -5.12 0.14 -39.89
CA TYR A 14 -4.82 -1.12 -39.22
C TYR A 14 -4.03 -0.93 -37.93
N LEU A 15 -3.09 0.01 -37.89
CA LEU A 15 -2.38 0.37 -36.66
C LEU A 15 -3.35 0.90 -35.61
N GLY A 16 -4.29 1.77 -35.99
CA GLY A 16 -5.30 2.30 -35.08
C GLY A 16 -6.24 1.21 -34.54
N ILE A 17 -6.68 0.28 -35.39
CA ILE A 17 -7.42 -0.91 -34.96
C ILE A 17 -6.58 -1.72 -33.96
N PHE A 18 -5.31 -1.96 -34.27
CA PHE A 18 -4.44 -2.71 -33.37
C PHE A 18 -4.26 -2.03 -32.01
N GLN A 19 -4.00 -0.72 -31.99
CA GLN A 19 -3.83 0.07 -30.77
C GLN A 19 -5.10 0.10 -29.91
N THR A 20 -6.27 0.12 -30.54
CA THR A 20 -7.56 0.17 -29.83
C THR A 20 -7.95 -1.19 -29.22
N ASN A 21 -7.58 -2.31 -29.87
CA ASN A 21 -8.12 -3.64 -29.53
C ASN A 21 -7.06 -4.63 -29.01
N SER A 22 -5.79 -4.24 -28.98
CA SER A 22 -4.73 -5.14 -28.52
C SER A 22 -4.81 -5.40 -27.01
N LEU A 23 -4.46 -6.63 -26.64
CA LEU A 23 -4.37 -7.08 -25.26
C LEU A 23 -2.95 -7.61 -25.02
N PRO A 24 -2.49 -7.68 -23.75
CA PRO A 24 -1.17 -8.18 -23.42
C PRO A 24 -0.92 -9.59 -23.99
N ALA A 25 0.27 -9.77 -24.58
CA ALA A 25 0.76 -11.02 -25.15
C ALA A 25 2.10 -11.47 -24.54
N GLU A 26 2.49 -10.84 -23.43
CA GLU A 26 3.57 -11.26 -22.55
C GLU A 26 3.24 -10.81 -21.12
N ALA A 27 3.79 -11.50 -20.12
CA ALA A 27 3.55 -11.16 -18.71
C ALA A 27 4.26 -9.87 -18.30
N VAL A 28 5.45 -9.61 -18.85
CA VAL A 28 6.26 -8.41 -18.57
C VAL A 28 6.77 -7.84 -19.89
N GLY A 29 6.40 -6.59 -20.17
CA GLY A 29 6.82 -5.86 -21.36
C GLY A 29 5.66 -5.11 -22.03
N ASP A 30 5.82 -4.82 -23.31
CA ASP A 30 4.91 -3.99 -24.11
C ASP A 30 4.32 -4.72 -25.33
N LYS A 31 4.57 -6.03 -25.49
CA LYS A 31 3.96 -6.81 -26.57
C LYS A 31 2.46 -6.95 -26.38
N GLY A 32 1.73 -6.47 -27.39
CA GLY A 32 0.31 -6.71 -27.56
C GLY A 32 0.01 -7.68 -28.70
N ALA A 33 -1.13 -8.33 -28.65
CA ALA A 33 -1.70 -9.07 -29.76
C ALA A 33 -3.21 -8.90 -29.84
N ILE A 34 -3.80 -9.30 -30.96
CA ILE A 34 -5.25 -9.31 -31.16
C ILE A 34 -5.77 -10.71 -30.87
N PHE A 35 -6.67 -10.79 -29.89
CA PHE A 35 -7.39 -12.01 -29.54
C PHE A 35 -8.86 -11.79 -29.89
N LEU A 36 -9.35 -12.43 -30.95
CA LEU A 36 -10.60 -12.07 -31.63
C LEU A 36 -11.85 -12.16 -30.72
N GLU A 37 -11.84 -13.07 -29.75
CA GLU A 37 -12.88 -13.20 -28.75
C GLU A 37 -12.69 -12.18 -27.62
N ALA A 38 -11.50 -12.13 -27.02
CA ALA A 38 -11.25 -11.33 -25.82
C ALA A 38 -11.26 -9.81 -26.10
N CYS A 39 -10.91 -9.36 -27.31
CA CYS A 39 -10.91 -7.93 -27.66
C CYS A 39 -12.32 -7.32 -27.76
N ARG A 40 -13.37 -8.15 -27.68
CA ARG A 40 -14.78 -7.72 -27.68
C ARG A 40 -15.33 -7.47 -26.27
N ILE A 41 -14.62 -7.91 -25.23
CA ILE A 41 -15.08 -7.82 -23.84
C ILE A 41 -14.97 -6.37 -23.39
N ASN A 42 -16.08 -5.80 -22.93
CA ASN A 42 -16.16 -4.38 -22.56
C ASN A 42 -15.45 -4.05 -21.25
N HIS A 43 -15.26 -2.74 -21.03
CA HIS A 43 -14.64 -2.21 -19.84
C HIS A 43 -15.62 -2.00 -18.68
N ALA A 44 -15.21 -2.42 -17.49
CA ALA A 44 -15.71 -1.86 -16.23
C ALA A 44 -14.54 -1.57 -15.29
N CYS A 45 -14.64 -0.51 -14.48
CA CYS A 45 -13.61 -0.21 -13.47
C CYS A 45 -13.68 -1.17 -12.27
N ASP A 46 -14.82 -1.80 -12.07
CA ASP A 46 -15.18 -2.85 -11.11
C ASP A 46 -15.51 -4.16 -11.86
N ASN A 47 -14.63 -4.51 -12.79
CA ASN A 47 -14.75 -5.68 -13.66
C ASN A 47 -15.03 -6.99 -12.90
N ASN A 48 -15.82 -7.86 -13.51
CA ASN A 48 -16.15 -9.19 -12.99
C ASN A 48 -15.26 -10.31 -13.53
N ALA A 49 -14.40 -10.02 -14.51
CA ALA A 49 -13.39 -10.95 -15.01
C ALA A 49 -12.01 -10.30 -15.12
N GLN A 50 -10.97 -11.08 -14.88
CA GLN A 50 -9.56 -10.69 -15.00
C GLN A 50 -8.99 -11.26 -16.30
N LYS A 51 -8.30 -10.41 -17.05
CA LYS A 51 -7.57 -10.80 -18.26
C LYS A 51 -6.08 -10.91 -17.97
N ASP A 52 -5.42 -11.88 -18.58
CA ASP A 52 -3.96 -12.03 -18.44
C ASP A 52 -3.35 -12.84 -19.59
N TRP A 53 -2.04 -12.66 -19.80
CA TRP A 53 -1.27 -13.53 -20.68
C TRP A 53 -0.66 -14.68 -19.87
N ASN A 54 -1.19 -15.89 -20.07
CA ASN A 54 -0.64 -17.07 -19.44
C ASN A 54 0.60 -17.57 -20.21
N GLU A 55 1.77 -17.30 -19.64
CA GLU A 55 3.07 -17.66 -20.23
C GLU A 55 3.29 -19.17 -20.38
N ARG A 56 2.64 -20.01 -19.57
CA ARG A 56 2.84 -21.46 -19.58
C ARG A 56 2.13 -22.12 -20.75
N ILE A 57 0.88 -21.72 -21.00
CA ILE A 57 0.08 -22.26 -22.11
C ILE A 57 0.14 -21.39 -23.37
N LYS A 58 0.80 -20.23 -23.30
CA LYS A 58 0.94 -19.24 -24.39
C LYS A 58 -0.41 -18.81 -24.96
N ARG A 59 -1.33 -18.45 -24.06
CA ARG A 59 -2.68 -17.97 -24.41
C ARG A 59 -3.07 -16.75 -23.59
N HIS A 60 -3.87 -15.89 -24.20
CA HIS A 60 -4.62 -14.89 -23.45
C HIS A 60 -5.79 -15.58 -22.75
N THR A 61 -5.92 -15.34 -21.46
CA THR A 61 -6.92 -15.98 -20.61
C THR A 61 -7.81 -14.93 -19.97
N VAL A 62 -9.06 -15.30 -19.73
CA VAL A 62 -10.03 -14.46 -19.03
C VAL A 62 -10.72 -15.33 -17.99
N HIS A 63 -10.53 -15.00 -16.72
CA HIS A 63 -11.07 -15.75 -15.58
C HIS A 63 -12.10 -14.91 -14.83
N ALA A 64 -13.22 -15.51 -14.45
CA ALA A 64 -14.20 -14.84 -13.61
C ALA A 64 -13.63 -14.62 -12.20
N LEU A 65 -13.81 -13.41 -11.66
CA LEU A 65 -13.39 -13.05 -10.30
C LEU A 65 -14.45 -13.40 -9.25
N ARG A 66 -15.67 -13.66 -9.69
CA ARG A 66 -16.83 -14.05 -8.90
C ARG A 66 -17.83 -14.78 -9.78
N ASP A 67 -18.91 -15.28 -9.18
CA ASP A 67 -20.05 -15.76 -9.94
C ASP A 67 -20.63 -14.64 -10.82
N ILE A 68 -20.98 -15.00 -12.06
CA ILE A 68 -21.55 -14.11 -13.08
C ILE A 68 -22.91 -14.69 -13.47
N ASP A 69 -23.97 -13.93 -13.23
CA ASP A 69 -25.33 -14.40 -13.45
C ASP A 69 -25.64 -14.53 -14.96
N LYS A 70 -26.60 -15.39 -15.31
CA LYS A 70 -27.06 -15.51 -16.69
C LYS A 70 -27.61 -14.18 -17.20
N GLY A 71 -26.99 -13.64 -18.24
CA GLY A 71 -27.36 -12.37 -18.85
C GLY A 71 -26.60 -11.16 -18.28
N GLU A 72 -25.79 -11.36 -17.24
CA GLU A 72 -24.80 -10.36 -16.83
C GLU A 72 -23.66 -10.28 -17.86
N GLU A 73 -23.23 -9.07 -18.19
CA GLU A 73 -22.14 -8.84 -19.12
C GLU A 73 -20.79 -9.19 -18.48
N ILE A 74 -19.94 -9.93 -19.20
CA ILE A 74 -18.55 -10.15 -18.81
C ILE A 74 -17.76 -8.87 -19.12
N THR A 75 -17.06 -8.35 -18.13
CA THR A 75 -16.27 -7.11 -18.25
C THR A 75 -14.86 -7.31 -17.72
N ILE A 76 -13.92 -6.55 -18.29
CA ILE A 76 -12.49 -6.53 -17.92
C ILE A 76 -12.04 -5.09 -17.66
N THR A 77 -10.95 -4.88 -16.92
CA THR A 77 -10.34 -3.54 -16.89
C THR A 77 -9.48 -3.30 -18.14
N TYR A 78 -9.59 -2.13 -18.78
CA TYR A 78 -8.70 -1.70 -19.86
C TYR A 78 -7.51 -0.90 -19.34
N LEU A 79 -7.63 -0.42 -18.11
CA LEU A 79 -6.63 0.40 -17.47
C LEU A 79 -5.69 -0.49 -16.66
N GLY A 80 -4.46 0.00 -16.47
CA GLY A 80 -3.49 -0.60 -15.55
C GLY A 80 -3.84 -0.29 -14.08
N PRO A 81 -2.85 0.04 -13.23
CA PRO A 81 -3.02 0.09 -11.78
C PRO A 81 -4.13 1.03 -11.33
N LEU A 82 -4.60 0.77 -10.11
CA LEU A 82 -5.68 1.51 -9.45
C LEU A 82 -5.44 3.02 -9.48
N LYS A 83 -6.47 3.77 -9.91
CA LYS A 83 -6.46 5.23 -10.03
C LYS A 83 -7.80 5.78 -9.59
N ASN A 84 -7.84 7.04 -9.15
CA ASN A 84 -9.08 7.75 -8.84
C ASN A 84 -10.01 7.91 -10.08
N ARG A 85 -11.28 8.21 -9.85
CA ARG A 85 -12.32 8.31 -10.89
C ARG A 85 -11.94 9.28 -12.00
N ASN A 86 -11.41 10.46 -11.66
CA ASN A 86 -11.02 11.46 -12.65
C ASN A 86 -9.92 10.95 -13.58
N ALA A 87 -8.89 10.31 -13.02
CA ALA A 87 -7.79 9.74 -13.77
C ALA A 87 -8.23 8.55 -14.63
N ARG A 88 -9.14 7.69 -14.14
CA ARG A 88 -9.74 6.60 -14.93
C ARG A 88 -10.51 7.15 -16.12
N GLN A 89 -11.42 8.11 -15.91
CA GLN A 89 -12.22 8.73 -16.98
C GLN A 89 -11.34 9.42 -18.03
N LYS A 90 -10.35 10.21 -17.61
CA LYS A 90 -9.38 10.84 -18.53
C LYS A 90 -8.61 9.81 -19.35
N ALA A 91 -8.17 8.71 -18.73
CA ALA A 91 -7.44 7.66 -19.42
C ALA A 91 -8.33 6.93 -20.45
N LEU A 92 -9.59 6.65 -20.12
CA LEU A 92 -10.54 6.01 -21.02
C LEU A 92 -10.92 6.91 -22.18
N GLN A 93 -11.21 8.19 -21.92
CA GLN A 93 -11.49 9.14 -23.00
C GLN A 93 -10.29 9.26 -23.95
N LYS A 94 -9.08 9.35 -23.42
CA LYS A 94 -7.87 9.49 -24.24
C LYS A 94 -7.54 8.25 -25.07
N LYS A 95 -7.73 7.04 -24.50
CA LYS A 95 -7.27 5.78 -25.09
C LYS A 95 -8.35 4.98 -25.81
N PHE A 96 -9.63 5.26 -25.54
CA PHE A 96 -10.75 4.47 -26.02
C PHE A 96 -11.98 5.31 -26.40
N ASP A 97 -11.89 6.64 -26.27
CA ASP A 97 -12.91 7.61 -26.67
C ASP A 97 -14.32 7.37 -26.09
N PHE A 98 -14.39 6.94 -24.82
CA PHE A 98 -15.66 6.81 -24.11
C PHE A 98 -15.57 7.25 -22.64
N THR A 99 -16.74 7.59 -22.09
CA THR A 99 -16.94 7.87 -20.66
C THR A 99 -17.50 6.62 -19.99
N CYS A 100 -16.85 6.13 -18.93
CA CYS A 100 -17.28 4.91 -18.23
C CYS A 100 -18.46 5.19 -17.30
N SER A 101 -19.50 4.36 -17.39
CA SER A 101 -20.72 4.43 -16.56
C SER A 101 -20.90 3.21 -15.64
N CYS A 102 -19.84 2.40 -15.44
CA CYS A 102 -19.88 1.26 -14.51
C CYS A 102 -20.29 1.67 -13.09
N HIS A 103 -20.67 0.71 -12.24
CA HIS A 103 -21.18 0.99 -10.90
C HIS A 103 -20.21 1.85 -10.08
N LEU A 104 -18.91 1.53 -10.08
CA LEU A 104 -17.87 2.34 -9.43
C LEU A 104 -17.79 3.79 -9.94
N CYS A 105 -17.91 3.99 -11.25
CA CYS A 105 -17.88 5.34 -11.86
C CYS A 105 -19.22 6.08 -11.71
N SER A 106 -20.28 5.39 -11.33
CA SER A 106 -21.62 5.93 -11.11
C SER A 106 -21.94 6.14 -9.62
N LEU A 107 -21.00 5.86 -8.71
CA LEU A 107 -21.16 6.10 -7.29
C LEU A 107 -21.52 7.56 -6.98
N PRO A 108 -22.36 7.79 -5.95
CA PRO A 108 -22.63 9.13 -5.42
C PRO A 108 -21.33 9.86 -5.03
N PRO A 109 -21.29 11.21 -5.06
CA PRO A 109 -20.06 11.98 -4.84
C PRO A 109 -19.29 11.60 -3.56
N GLU A 110 -19.97 11.41 -2.43
CA GLU A 110 -19.31 11.07 -1.17
C GLU A 110 -18.72 9.66 -1.16
N GLN A 111 -19.43 8.68 -1.73
CA GLN A 111 -18.91 7.31 -1.86
C GLN A 111 -17.77 7.24 -2.89
N SER A 112 -17.87 8.01 -3.97
CA SER A 112 -16.80 8.15 -4.98
C SER A 112 -15.55 8.74 -4.37
N LYS A 113 -15.66 9.80 -3.54
CA LYS A 113 -14.51 10.40 -2.84
C LYS A 113 -13.83 9.42 -1.90
N GLU A 114 -14.62 8.67 -1.13
CA GLU A 114 -14.07 7.70 -0.19
C GLU A 114 -13.41 6.52 -0.92
N SER A 115 -13.99 6.03 -2.02
CA SER A 115 -13.32 5.04 -2.87
C SER A 115 -12.03 5.60 -3.48
N ASP A 116 -12.06 6.81 -4.02
CA ASP A 116 -10.87 7.44 -4.59
C ASP A 116 -9.77 7.62 -3.54
N ARG A 117 -10.11 7.99 -2.29
CA ARG A 117 -9.17 8.05 -1.16
C ARG A 117 -8.49 6.70 -0.90
N ARG A 118 -9.25 5.59 -0.93
CA ARG A 118 -8.67 4.24 -0.75
C ARG A 118 -7.75 3.86 -1.89
N LEU A 119 -8.16 4.10 -3.14
CA LEU A 119 -7.35 3.77 -4.32
C LEU A 119 -6.05 4.59 -4.39
N GLU A 120 -6.12 5.88 -4.03
CA GLU A 120 -4.95 6.75 -3.93
C GLU A 120 -4.00 6.29 -2.83
N GLU A 121 -4.52 5.85 -1.69
CA GLU A 121 -3.70 5.33 -0.60
C GLU A 121 -3.01 4.00 -0.97
N ILE A 122 -3.72 3.09 -1.66
CA ILE A 122 -3.10 1.86 -2.20
C ILE A 122 -1.95 2.24 -3.13
N HIS A 123 -2.18 3.16 -4.07
CA HIS A 123 -1.16 3.60 -5.02
C HIS A 123 0.04 4.28 -4.33
N ARG A 124 -0.21 5.05 -3.26
CA ARG A 124 0.85 5.66 -2.44
C ARG A 124 1.69 4.58 -1.76
N LEU A 125 1.05 3.58 -1.16
CA LEU A 125 1.73 2.47 -0.50
C LEU A 125 2.57 1.66 -1.49
N ASP A 126 2.05 1.37 -2.69
CA ASP A 126 2.81 0.74 -3.77
C ASP A 126 4.06 1.57 -4.11
N GLY A 127 3.92 2.89 -4.20
CA GLY A 127 5.04 3.81 -4.45
C GLY A 127 6.11 3.74 -3.36
N VAL A 128 5.71 3.73 -2.09
CA VAL A 128 6.63 3.61 -0.94
C VAL A 128 7.35 2.26 -0.95
N ILE A 129 6.62 1.17 -1.15
CA ILE A 129 7.19 -0.19 -1.18
C ILE A 129 8.19 -0.33 -2.34
N ASN A 130 7.84 0.15 -3.52
CA ASN A 130 8.73 0.13 -4.69
C ASN A 130 10.00 0.96 -4.47
N GLN A 131 9.90 2.12 -3.79
CA GLN A 131 11.05 2.97 -3.47
C GLN A 131 11.98 2.35 -2.42
N LEU A 132 11.44 1.60 -1.46
CA LEU A 132 12.25 0.90 -0.47
C LEU A 132 13.12 -0.18 -1.13
N GLY A 133 12.59 -0.85 -2.16
CA GLY A 133 13.26 -1.98 -2.80
C GLY A 133 13.53 -3.14 -1.82
N THR A 134 14.22 -4.18 -2.29
CA THR A 134 14.47 -5.38 -1.47
C THR A 134 15.27 -5.07 -0.20
N GLU A 135 16.26 -4.18 -0.28
CA GLU A 135 17.10 -3.81 0.86
C GLU A 135 16.33 -2.98 1.89
N GLY A 136 15.61 -1.94 1.46
CA GLY A 136 14.84 -1.07 2.36
C GLY A 136 13.67 -1.77 3.05
N VAL A 137 13.05 -2.73 2.37
CA VAL A 137 11.98 -3.58 2.91
C VAL A 137 12.46 -4.36 4.14
N LEU A 138 13.73 -4.77 4.18
CA LEU A 138 14.32 -5.57 5.26
C LEU A 138 14.90 -4.73 6.41
N VAL A 139 15.11 -3.42 6.22
CA VAL A 139 15.62 -2.52 7.28
C VAL A 139 14.63 -2.43 8.45
N SER A 140 13.34 -2.23 8.15
CA SER A 140 12.27 -2.14 9.15
C SER A 140 11.13 -3.11 8.84
N PRO A 141 11.31 -4.41 9.09
CA PRO A 141 10.39 -5.42 8.60
C PRO A 141 8.99 -5.30 9.23
N LEU A 142 8.88 -4.89 10.50
CA LEU A 142 7.56 -4.70 11.12
C LEU A 142 6.78 -3.56 10.47
N ARG A 143 7.47 -2.47 10.10
CA ARG A 143 6.86 -1.32 9.42
C ARG A 143 6.41 -1.69 8.02
N THR A 144 7.25 -2.39 7.25
CA THR A 144 6.89 -2.86 5.92
C THR A 144 5.70 -3.83 5.96
N LEU A 145 5.66 -4.70 6.98
CA LEU A 145 4.51 -5.59 7.19
C LEU A 145 3.21 -4.80 7.48
N ARG A 146 3.30 -3.68 8.20
CA ARG A 146 2.15 -2.78 8.44
C ARG A 146 1.67 -2.11 7.15
N TYR A 147 2.56 -1.80 6.21
CA TYR A 147 2.15 -1.30 4.88
C TYR A 147 1.36 -2.35 4.11
N PHE A 148 1.83 -3.60 4.09
CA PHE A 148 1.09 -4.69 3.47
C PHE A 148 -0.26 -4.97 4.16
N ASP A 149 -0.32 -4.93 5.49
CA ASP A 149 -1.59 -5.03 6.26
C ASP A 149 -2.56 -3.92 5.83
N GLN A 150 -2.06 -2.67 5.77
CA GLN A 150 -2.87 -1.54 5.35
C GLN A 150 -3.36 -1.68 3.90
N GLN A 151 -2.52 -2.14 2.97
CA GLN A 151 -2.92 -2.40 1.59
C GLN A 151 -4.03 -3.45 1.52
N VAL A 152 -3.86 -4.61 2.16
CA VAL A 152 -4.85 -5.70 2.18
C VAL A 152 -6.18 -5.21 2.76
N ARG A 153 -6.16 -4.43 3.85
CA ARG A 153 -7.38 -3.82 4.41
C ARG A 153 -8.06 -2.88 3.42
N LEU A 154 -7.31 -2.04 2.72
CA LEU A 154 -7.87 -1.11 1.72
C LEU A 154 -8.48 -1.86 0.53
N TYR A 155 -7.85 -2.94 0.06
CA TYR A 155 -8.42 -3.81 -0.98
C TYR A 155 -9.75 -4.45 -0.52
N ASN A 156 -9.79 -4.97 0.70
CA ASN A 156 -11.01 -5.54 1.30
C ASN A 156 -12.13 -4.48 1.41
N GLU A 157 -11.82 -3.30 1.94
CA GLU A 157 -12.78 -2.19 2.05
C GLU A 157 -13.26 -1.70 0.67
N GLN A 158 -12.40 -1.82 -0.35
CA GLN A 158 -12.72 -1.47 -1.73
C GLN A 158 -13.53 -2.58 -2.43
N GLY A 159 -13.61 -3.79 -1.85
CA GLY A 159 -14.30 -4.95 -2.41
C GLY A 159 -13.59 -5.55 -3.62
N ARG A 160 -12.26 -5.58 -3.62
CA ARG A 160 -11.44 -6.10 -4.72
C ARG A 160 -10.47 -7.19 -4.27
N GLU A 161 -10.67 -8.39 -4.80
CA GLU A 161 -9.74 -9.52 -4.67
C GLU A 161 -9.07 -9.81 -6.02
N ASP A 162 -8.30 -8.85 -6.52
CA ASP A 162 -7.64 -8.93 -7.82
C ASP A 162 -6.15 -9.29 -7.72
N VAL A 163 -5.43 -9.17 -8.84
CA VAL A 163 -3.99 -9.48 -8.92
C VAL A 163 -3.14 -8.62 -7.97
N GLY A 164 -3.56 -7.38 -7.68
CA GLY A 164 -2.85 -6.48 -6.76
C GLY A 164 -3.08 -6.91 -5.30
N PHE A 165 -4.28 -7.37 -4.98
CA PHE A 165 -4.58 -7.97 -3.67
C PHE A 165 -3.73 -9.22 -3.40
N ALA A 166 -3.61 -10.10 -4.39
CA ALA A 166 -2.74 -11.28 -4.30
C ALA A 166 -1.26 -10.90 -4.14
N GLN A 167 -0.81 -9.86 -4.85
CA GLN A 167 0.57 -9.37 -4.77
C GLN A 167 0.92 -8.88 -3.36
N ALA A 168 0.02 -8.14 -2.69
CA ALA A 168 0.26 -7.65 -1.33
C ALA A 168 0.51 -8.82 -0.33
N PHE A 169 -0.23 -9.92 -0.46
CA PHE A 169 0.04 -11.14 0.32
C PHE A 169 1.35 -11.80 -0.07
N ALA A 170 1.68 -11.83 -1.37
CA ALA A 170 2.91 -12.42 -1.86
C ALA A 170 4.15 -11.68 -1.37
N ASP A 171 4.09 -10.36 -1.29
CA ASP A 171 5.17 -9.50 -0.78
C ASP A 171 5.30 -9.64 0.74
N ALA A 172 4.17 -9.71 1.46
CA ALA A 172 4.16 -10.02 2.89
C ALA A 172 4.80 -11.40 3.18
N ALA A 173 4.50 -12.42 2.35
CA ALA A 173 5.11 -13.75 2.47
C ALA A 173 6.65 -13.67 2.32
N GLN A 174 7.14 -12.96 1.30
CA GLN A 174 8.58 -12.80 1.07
C GLN A 174 9.27 -12.11 2.25
N LEU A 175 8.67 -11.03 2.76
CA LEU A 175 9.18 -10.28 3.90
C LEU A 175 9.32 -11.14 5.16
N VAL A 176 8.26 -11.88 5.52
CA VAL A 176 8.28 -12.68 6.75
C VAL A 176 9.20 -13.90 6.62
N ILE A 177 9.26 -14.54 5.45
CA ILE A 177 10.19 -15.64 5.16
C ILE A 177 11.64 -15.16 5.23
N ALA A 178 11.93 -13.96 4.72
CA ALA A 178 13.24 -13.35 4.83
C ALA A 178 13.67 -13.11 6.29
N ASN A 179 12.70 -12.97 7.20
CA ASN A 179 12.91 -12.86 8.65
C ASN A 179 12.76 -14.20 9.40
N SER A 180 12.79 -15.32 8.67
CA SER A 180 12.65 -16.70 9.14
C SER A 180 11.31 -17.05 9.81
N ASP A 181 10.25 -16.25 9.58
CA ASP A 181 8.90 -16.53 10.10
C ASP A 181 8.12 -17.41 9.12
N LEU A 182 8.38 -18.72 9.18
CA LEU A 182 7.84 -19.69 8.24
C LEU A 182 6.34 -19.94 8.44
N ALA A 183 5.85 -19.85 9.67
CA ALA A 183 4.43 -20.03 9.97
C ALA A 183 3.57 -18.99 9.24
N ARG A 184 3.91 -17.70 9.38
CA ARG A 184 3.21 -16.62 8.65
C ARG A 184 3.49 -16.67 7.15
N GLY A 185 4.73 -17.00 6.78
CA GLY A 185 5.14 -17.12 5.37
C GLY A 185 4.27 -18.08 4.58
N ARG A 186 3.98 -19.25 5.18
CA ARG A 186 3.05 -20.23 4.63
C ARG A 186 1.65 -19.64 4.43
N VAL A 187 1.05 -19.07 5.48
CA VAL A 187 -0.33 -18.55 5.43
C VAL A 187 -0.47 -17.45 4.38
N PHE A 188 0.48 -16.53 4.29
CA PHE A 188 0.47 -15.48 3.28
C PHE A 188 0.64 -16.04 1.86
N ALA A 189 1.53 -17.01 1.66
CA ALA A 189 1.70 -17.67 0.37
C ALA A 189 0.43 -18.45 -0.05
N GLU A 190 -0.24 -19.11 0.89
CA GLU A 190 -1.52 -19.82 0.66
C GLU A 190 -2.61 -18.84 0.19
N ARG A 191 -2.75 -17.69 0.86
CA ARG A 191 -3.72 -16.65 0.47
C ARG A 191 -3.42 -16.07 -0.90
N ALA A 192 -2.16 -15.70 -1.17
CA ALA A 192 -1.75 -15.20 -2.48
C ALA A 192 -2.05 -16.21 -3.59
N ALA A 193 -1.70 -17.48 -3.38
CA ALA A 193 -1.97 -18.55 -4.34
C ALA A 193 -3.47 -18.76 -4.55
N SER A 194 -4.28 -18.67 -3.49
CA SER A 194 -5.75 -18.78 -3.59
C SER A 194 -6.33 -17.69 -4.49
N VAL A 195 -5.96 -16.44 -4.26
CA VAL A 195 -6.45 -15.30 -5.06
C VAL A 195 -5.99 -15.41 -6.52
N TRP A 196 -4.72 -15.76 -6.76
CA TRP A 196 -4.24 -15.95 -8.14
C TRP A 196 -4.85 -17.14 -8.87
N LYS A 197 -5.22 -18.23 -8.17
CA LYS A 197 -5.98 -19.32 -8.81
C LYS A 197 -7.32 -18.82 -9.35
N THR A 198 -8.00 -17.94 -8.62
CA THR A 198 -9.25 -17.31 -9.06
C THR A 198 -8.99 -16.31 -10.19
N ALA A 199 -8.04 -15.39 -10.01
CA ALA A 199 -7.83 -14.28 -10.93
C ALA A 199 -7.10 -14.67 -12.23
N LEU A 200 -6.19 -15.63 -12.18
CA LEU A 200 -5.29 -15.99 -13.28
C LEU A 200 -5.37 -17.47 -13.70
N GLY A 201 -6.15 -18.28 -12.97
CA GLY A 201 -6.25 -19.72 -13.20
C GLY A 201 -5.21 -20.53 -12.44
N VAL A 202 -5.53 -21.81 -12.22
CA VAL A 202 -4.67 -22.77 -11.48
C VAL A 202 -3.37 -23.11 -12.22
N ASP A 203 -3.33 -22.84 -13.52
CA ASP A 203 -2.21 -23.10 -14.41
C ASP A 203 -1.30 -21.88 -14.62
N SER A 204 -1.63 -20.74 -14.00
CA SER A 204 -0.76 -19.56 -13.97
C SER A 204 0.54 -19.82 -13.20
N MET A 205 1.62 -19.16 -13.62
CA MET A 205 2.93 -19.28 -12.97
C MET A 205 2.85 -18.81 -11.52
N GLN A 206 2.17 -17.68 -11.28
CA GLN A 206 1.98 -17.06 -9.98
C GLN A 206 1.26 -17.99 -9.00
N ALA A 207 0.14 -18.61 -9.42
CA ALA A 207 -0.59 -19.56 -8.58
C ALA A 207 0.23 -20.80 -8.22
N ILE A 208 1.01 -21.33 -9.18
CA ILE A 208 1.82 -22.53 -8.99
C ILE A 208 3.01 -22.25 -8.08
N GLU A 209 3.79 -21.21 -8.37
CA GLU A 209 4.98 -20.85 -7.59
C GLU A 209 4.63 -20.55 -6.14
N LYS A 210 3.54 -19.81 -5.92
CA LYS A 210 3.14 -19.41 -4.57
C LYS A 210 2.44 -20.54 -3.84
N GLY A 211 1.76 -21.44 -4.57
CA GLY A 211 1.30 -22.72 -4.05
C GLY A 211 2.46 -23.62 -3.61
N ALA A 212 3.55 -23.69 -4.38
CA ALA A 212 4.75 -24.43 -4.01
C ALA A 212 5.46 -23.79 -2.80
N LEU A 213 5.53 -22.45 -2.78
CA LEU A 213 6.08 -21.69 -1.65
C LEU A 213 5.30 -21.92 -0.35
N ALA A 214 3.97 -22.01 -0.43
CA ALA A 214 3.13 -22.35 0.71
C ALA A 214 3.44 -23.75 1.28
N GLN A 215 3.70 -24.73 0.42
CA GLN A 215 4.05 -26.09 0.84
C GLN A 215 5.43 -26.17 1.48
N ASP A 216 6.40 -25.42 0.95
CA ASP A 216 7.77 -25.44 1.42
C ASP A 216 8.42 -24.04 1.42
N PRO A 217 8.11 -23.20 2.43
CA PRO A 217 8.67 -21.85 2.56
C PRO A 217 10.20 -21.80 2.66
N LEU A 218 10.85 -22.91 3.06
CA LEU A 218 12.30 -23.00 3.23
C LEU A 218 13.07 -22.88 1.91
N LYS A 219 12.41 -23.19 0.78
CA LYS A 219 13.02 -23.12 -0.55
C LYS A 219 13.08 -21.71 -1.13
N HIS A 220 12.49 -20.72 -0.46
CA HIS A 220 12.53 -19.36 -0.95
C HIS A 220 13.96 -18.79 -0.88
N GLU A 221 14.39 -18.11 -1.95
CA GLU A 221 15.76 -17.58 -2.07
C GLU A 221 16.14 -16.61 -0.95
N LEU A 222 15.16 -15.86 -0.43
CA LEU A 222 15.38 -14.89 0.65
C LEU A 222 15.36 -15.51 2.05
N PHE A 223 15.07 -16.80 2.21
CA PHE A 223 14.97 -17.42 3.53
C PHE A 223 16.29 -17.30 4.31
N GLY A 224 16.20 -16.94 5.59
CA GLY A 224 17.34 -16.92 6.50
C GLY A 224 18.21 -15.65 6.46
N ILE A 225 17.86 -14.63 5.66
CA ILE A 225 18.55 -13.32 5.67
C ILE A 225 18.55 -12.71 7.08
N SER A 226 17.43 -12.85 7.80
CA SER A 226 17.32 -12.50 9.20
C SER A 226 16.60 -13.59 10.00
N THR A 227 16.94 -13.74 11.27
CA THR A 227 16.34 -14.71 12.20
C THR A 227 15.46 -14.04 13.26
N LYS A 228 15.19 -12.73 13.13
CA LYS A 228 14.44 -11.93 14.11
C LYS A 228 13.06 -12.49 14.45
N TRP A 229 12.40 -13.17 13.51
CA TRP A 229 11.04 -13.69 13.69
C TRP A 229 10.96 -15.20 13.50
N LYS A 230 12.04 -15.92 13.82
CA LYS A 230 12.15 -17.35 13.60
C LYS A 230 10.95 -18.13 14.14
N THR A 231 10.25 -18.83 13.25
CA THR A 231 9.19 -19.81 13.56
C THR A 231 9.33 -21.04 12.67
N ASN A 232 8.80 -22.18 13.10
CA ASN A 232 8.67 -23.36 12.24
C ASN A 232 7.37 -23.30 11.42
N VAL A 233 7.33 -23.99 10.27
CA VAL A 233 6.16 -23.99 9.34
C VAL A 233 4.84 -24.37 10.05
N ASN A 234 4.90 -25.25 11.05
CA ASN A 234 3.73 -25.78 11.74
C ASN A 234 3.36 -25.00 13.03
N GLU A 235 4.03 -23.89 13.34
CA GLU A 235 3.76 -23.06 14.53
C GLU A 235 2.63 -22.04 14.30
N SER A 236 1.76 -22.29 13.30
CA SER A 236 0.55 -21.49 13.11
C SER A 236 -0.46 -21.80 14.22
N PRO A 237 -1.00 -20.79 14.92
CA PRO A 237 -1.90 -20.99 16.04
C PRO A 237 -3.21 -21.63 15.58
N GLN A 238 -3.72 -22.57 16.37
CA GLN A 238 -4.96 -23.29 16.11
C GLN A 238 -6.07 -22.80 17.07
N GLY A 239 -7.31 -22.76 16.57
CA GLY A 239 -8.49 -22.43 17.40
C GLY A 239 -8.59 -20.97 17.86
N LEU A 240 -7.89 -20.04 17.19
CA LEU A 240 -8.10 -18.61 17.40
C LEU A 240 -9.39 -18.15 16.69
N GLU A 241 -10.09 -17.21 17.30
CA GLU A 241 -11.14 -16.45 16.63
C GLU A 241 -10.57 -15.72 15.40
N PRO A 242 -11.36 -15.51 14.32
CA PRO A 242 -10.87 -14.93 13.08
C PRO A 242 -10.11 -13.61 13.25
N GLY A 243 -10.59 -12.72 14.14
CA GLY A 243 -9.92 -11.44 14.43
C GLY A 243 -8.57 -11.61 15.12
N ASP A 244 -8.49 -12.50 16.10
CA ASP A 244 -7.24 -12.81 16.80
C ASP A 244 -6.21 -13.48 15.88
N PHE A 245 -6.68 -14.30 14.95
CA PHE A 245 -5.83 -14.90 13.92
C PHE A 245 -5.24 -13.84 12.99
N GLU A 246 -6.04 -12.88 12.52
CA GLU A 246 -5.54 -11.75 11.73
C GLU A 246 -4.54 -10.89 12.52
N ASP A 247 -4.80 -10.65 13.80
CA ASP A 247 -3.88 -9.90 14.65
C ASP A 247 -2.55 -10.61 14.84
N TRP A 248 -2.57 -11.94 15.01
CA TRP A 248 -1.35 -12.76 14.96
C TRP A 248 -0.67 -12.65 13.59
N LEU A 249 -1.40 -12.87 12.50
CA LEU A 249 -0.87 -12.93 11.14
C LEU A 249 -0.12 -11.64 10.77
N TRP A 250 -0.71 -10.49 11.10
CA TRP A 250 -0.14 -9.17 10.81
C TRP A 250 0.71 -8.58 11.94
N LYS A 251 1.00 -9.35 13.00
CA LYS A 251 1.73 -8.90 14.20
C LYS A 251 1.16 -7.59 14.77
N ARG A 252 -0.17 -7.48 14.84
CA ARG A 252 -0.86 -6.30 15.39
C ARG A 252 -0.79 -6.33 16.92
N GLU A 253 -0.49 -5.19 17.52
CA GLU A 253 -0.55 -5.02 18.97
C GLU A 253 -2.00 -5.12 19.43
N LYS A 254 -2.30 -5.98 20.41
CA LYS A 254 -3.60 -5.96 21.07
C LYS A 254 -3.75 -4.61 21.80
N PRO A 255 -4.90 -3.92 21.70
CA PRO A 255 -5.13 -2.74 22.50
C PRO A 255 -5.02 -3.11 23.98
N ASN A 256 -4.22 -2.34 24.73
CA ASN A 256 -4.16 -2.51 26.17
C ASN A 256 -5.58 -2.37 26.74
N PRO A 257 -5.99 -3.24 27.68
CA PRO A 257 -7.25 -3.05 28.38
C PRO A 257 -7.24 -1.63 29.00
N PRO A 258 -8.38 -0.91 28.98
CA PRO A 258 -8.45 0.42 29.57
C PRO A 258 -8.13 0.32 31.07
N GLY A 259 -6.93 0.77 31.46
CA GLY A 259 -6.43 0.67 32.83
C GLY A 259 -4.94 0.36 32.97
N ASN A 260 -4.30 -0.23 31.95
CA ASN A 260 -2.84 -0.33 31.95
C ASN A 260 -2.23 0.99 31.49
N LEU A 261 -1.31 1.54 32.30
CA LEU A 261 -0.47 2.68 31.95
C LEU A 261 0.11 2.48 30.54
N ALA A 262 0.14 3.53 29.72
CA ALA A 262 0.62 3.46 28.35
C ALA A 262 2.01 2.81 28.31
N ASP A 263 2.17 1.75 27.52
CA ASP A 263 3.49 1.17 27.28
C ASP A 263 4.30 2.18 26.47
N LEU A 264 5.25 2.86 27.12
CA LEU A 264 6.14 3.84 26.49
C LEU A 264 7.00 3.22 25.36
N ARG A 265 7.01 1.89 25.23
CA ARG A 265 7.66 1.17 24.13
C ARG A 265 6.72 0.87 22.96
N SER A 266 5.42 1.14 23.09
CA SER A 266 4.46 0.93 22.00
C SER A 266 4.79 1.87 20.84
N ARG A 267 5.23 1.27 19.73
CA ARG A 267 5.52 2.02 18.49
C ARG A 267 4.27 2.54 17.80
N THR A 268 3.07 2.16 18.27
CA THR A 268 1.80 2.67 17.75
C THR A 268 1.35 3.94 18.48
N THR A 269 1.64 4.04 19.78
CA THR A 269 1.34 5.23 20.60
C THR A 269 2.51 6.22 20.63
N PHE A 270 3.74 5.70 20.58
CA PHE A 270 5.00 6.45 20.59
C PHE A 270 5.85 6.11 19.36
N PRO A 271 5.45 6.58 18.17
CA PRO A 271 6.12 6.27 16.90
C PRO A 271 7.51 6.92 16.81
N SER A 272 8.39 6.34 15.97
CA SER A 272 9.61 7.03 15.51
C SER A 272 9.28 8.01 14.39
N PHE A 273 10.24 8.84 13.97
CA PHE A 273 9.96 9.93 13.03
C PHE A 273 9.47 9.41 11.69
N ILE A 274 10.02 8.29 11.26
CA ILE A 274 9.68 7.68 9.98
C ILE A 274 8.24 7.13 10.00
N ASP A 275 7.72 6.75 11.18
CA ASP A 275 6.37 6.21 11.38
C ASP A 275 5.30 7.29 11.59
N LEU A 276 5.69 8.57 11.68
CA LEU A 276 4.75 9.67 11.76
C LEU A 276 3.97 9.85 10.43
N PRO A 277 2.69 10.24 10.49
CA PRO A 277 1.90 10.54 9.31
C PRO A 277 2.49 11.75 8.57
N GLU A 278 2.39 11.76 7.25
CA GLU A 278 2.79 12.91 6.44
C GLU A 278 1.61 13.88 6.28
N ARG A 279 1.87 15.17 6.45
CA ARG A 279 0.81 16.19 6.39
C ARG A 279 0.20 16.25 4.98
N SER A 280 -1.02 15.76 4.83
CA SER A 280 -1.83 15.96 3.61
C SER A 280 -2.63 17.25 3.74
N ASN A 281 -2.75 18.02 2.65
CA ASN A 281 -3.39 19.35 2.61
C ASN A 281 -4.94 19.32 2.78
N ILE A 282 -5.53 18.32 3.44
CA ILE A 282 -6.99 18.13 3.49
C ILE A 282 -7.46 17.83 4.92
N GLY A 283 -8.06 18.84 5.56
CA GLY A 283 -9.13 18.72 6.56
C GLY A 283 -8.82 18.08 7.93
N THR A 284 -9.28 18.73 9.00
CA THR A 284 -9.19 18.28 10.40
C THR A 284 -9.99 17.00 10.66
N CYS A 285 -9.42 15.84 10.38
CA CYS A 285 -9.98 14.56 10.79
C CYS A 285 -9.52 14.26 12.23
N ARG A 286 -10.46 14.09 13.17
CA ARG A 286 -10.10 13.70 14.55
C ARG A 286 -9.51 12.29 14.53
N PRO A 287 -8.28 12.09 15.03
CA PRO A 287 -7.65 10.79 14.97
C PRO A 287 -8.39 9.78 15.86
N ARG A 288 -8.66 8.58 15.34
CA ARG A 288 -9.29 7.47 16.10
C ARG A 288 -8.40 6.90 17.21
N ARG A 289 -7.11 7.26 17.22
CA ARG A 289 -6.10 6.87 18.21
C ARG A 289 -5.17 8.05 18.49
N HIS A 290 -4.75 8.23 19.73
CA HIS A 290 -3.83 9.29 20.11
C HIS A 290 -2.38 8.81 20.01
N TRP A 291 -1.47 9.65 19.51
CA TRP A 291 -0.03 9.36 19.49
C TRP A 291 0.80 10.56 19.98
N CYS A 292 1.98 10.27 20.50
CA CYS A 292 2.94 11.25 21.00
C CYS A 292 4.34 10.88 20.51
N PHE A 293 5.02 11.78 19.83
CA PHE A 293 6.41 11.59 19.42
C PHE A 293 7.36 11.99 20.55
N PHE A 294 8.38 11.19 20.80
CA PHE A 294 9.48 11.53 21.72
C PHE A 294 10.80 11.66 20.96
N GLY A 295 11.57 12.69 21.28
CA GLY A 295 12.94 12.87 20.78
C GLY A 295 13.84 13.52 21.82
N GLU A 296 15.09 13.05 21.89
CA GLU A 296 16.13 13.67 22.72
C GLU A 296 16.71 14.90 22.00
N ILE A 297 16.79 16.05 22.67
CA ILE A 297 17.38 17.27 22.10
C ILE A 297 18.91 17.09 22.02
N VAL A 298 19.45 17.10 20.80
CA VAL A 298 20.90 16.97 20.54
C VAL A 298 21.53 18.28 20.05
N GLY A 299 20.72 19.19 19.52
CA GLY A 299 21.14 20.48 18.99
C GLY A 299 20.04 21.53 19.16
N VAL A 300 20.43 22.79 19.39
CA VAL A 300 19.51 23.93 19.48
C VAL A 300 20.12 25.10 18.74
N ALA A 301 19.33 25.74 17.88
CA ALA A 301 19.67 26.98 17.20
C ALA A 301 18.47 27.94 17.24
N SER A 302 18.73 29.23 17.41
CA SER A 302 17.67 30.24 17.45
C SER A 302 18.14 31.51 16.75
N LEU A 303 17.95 31.58 15.43
CA LEU A 303 18.25 32.75 14.61
C LEU A 303 16.98 33.52 14.24
N LEU A 304 16.05 32.90 13.50
CA LEU A 304 14.77 33.51 13.07
C LEU A 304 13.54 32.93 13.79
N ARG A 305 13.66 31.67 14.23
CA ARG A 305 12.69 30.86 14.95
C ARG A 305 13.49 29.81 15.73
N LEU A 306 12.91 29.23 16.78
CA LEU A 306 13.54 28.12 17.46
C LEU A 306 13.66 26.91 16.51
N GLN A 307 14.84 26.32 16.51
CA GLN A 307 15.16 25.09 15.79
C GLN A 307 15.82 24.13 16.77
N MET A 308 15.34 22.89 16.79
CA MET A 308 15.96 21.82 17.55
C MET A 308 16.37 20.71 16.60
N GLU A 309 17.55 20.15 16.83
CA GLU A 309 17.90 18.83 16.31
C GLU A 309 17.54 17.83 17.39
N ILE A 310 16.71 16.86 17.05
CA ILE A 310 16.21 15.86 17.99
C ILE A 310 16.52 14.45 17.48
N LYS A 311 16.87 13.55 18.39
CA LYS A 311 17.17 12.15 18.08
C LYS A 311 16.00 11.28 18.51
N ASP A 312 15.43 10.52 17.59
CA ASP A 312 14.31 9.64 17.88
C ASP A 312 14.75 8.29 18.49
N VAL A 313 13.76 7.43 18.79
CA VAL A 313 13.96 6.09 19.35
C VAL A 313 14.74 5.14 18.43
N ASP A 314 14.80 5.40 17.12
CA ASP A 314 15.61 4.64 16.16
C ASP A 314 17.02 5.24 15.99
N GLY A 315 17.31 6.32 16.71
CA GLY A 315 18.57 7.02 16.68
C GLY A 315 18.74 7.99 15.51
N THR A 316 17.66 8.30 14.80
CA THR A 316 17.65 9.23 13.66
C THR A 316 17.64 10.66 14.19
N THR A 317 18.58 11.50 13.73
CA THR A 317 18.56 12.93 14.02
C THR A 317 17.63 13.63 13.03
N ILE A 318 16.69 14.42 13.55
CA ILE A 318 15.61 15.06 12.81
C ILE A 318 15.57 16.54 13.16
N PRO A 319 15.35 17.44 12.19
CA PRO A 319 15.12 18.84 12.49
C PRO A 319 13.66 19.09 12.91
N LEU A 320 13.48 19.80 14.03
CA LEU A 320 12.21 20.29 14.55
C LEU A 320 12.19 21.82 14.45
N TYR A 321 11.22 22.35 13.71
CA TYR A 321 11.07 23.79 13.47
C TYR A 321 9.79 24.34 14.07
N PHE A 322 9.90 25.45 14.80
CA PHE A 322 8.78 26.12 15.44
C PHE A 322 8.18 27.18 14.50
N TYR A 323 6.95 26.91 14.05
CA TYR A 323 6.11 27.77 13.21
C TYR A 323 4.92 28.35 14.00
N THR A 324 4.99 28.31 15.33
CA THR A 324 4.06 28.96 16.25
C THR A 324 4.16 30.49 16.14
N ASP A 325 3.12 31.20 16.57
CA ASP A 325 3.10 32.69 16.55
C ASP A 325 4.26 33.30 17.35
N SER A 326 4.60 32.67 18.48
CA SER A 326 5.71 33.03 19.37
C SER A 326 7.07 32.47 18.92
N ARG A 327 7.12 31.71 17.82
CA ARG A 327 8.33 31.16 17.18
C ARG A 327 9.24 30.36 18.12
N GLY A 328 8.67 29.68 19.12
CA GLY A 328 9.40 28.87 20.10
C GLY A 328 9.67 29.55 21.44
N SER A 329 9.29 30.82 21.62
CA SER A 329 9.43 31.52 22.92
C SER A 329 8.40 31.10 23.98
N GLU A 330 7.44 30.25 23.60
CA GLU A 330 6.50 29.56 24.51
C GLU A 330 7.20 28.55 25.44
N LEU A 331 8.40 28.09 25.08
CA LEU A 331 9.21 27.20 25.92
C LEU A 331 10.17 28.04 26.76
N ALA A 332 10.26 27.75 28.06
CA ALA A 332 11.19 28.47 28.93
C ALA A 332 12.63 28.16 28.49
N PRO A 333 13.55 29.15 28.44
CA PRO A 333 14.94 28.92 28.01
C PRO A 333 15.66 27.82 28.82
N GLY A 334 15.29 27.64 30.09
CA GLY A 334 15.82 26.58 30.95
C GLY A 334 15.37 25.17 30.56
N GLN A 335 14.30 25.01 29.78
CA GLN A 335 13.80 23.72 29.31
C GLN A 335 14.44 23.30 27.99
N VAL A 336 14.92 24.24 27.19
CA VAL A 336 15.48 23.96 25.86
C VAL A 336 16.99 23.67 25.97
N GLN A 337 17.32 22.49 26.45
CA GLN A 337 18.70 22.07 26.69
C GLN A 337 19.00 20.72 26.05
N LYS A 338 20.27 20.51 25.68
CA LYS A 338 20.73 19.21 25.17
C LYS A 338 20.54 18.12 26.23
N GLY A 339 20.11 16.93 25.82
CA GLY A 339 19.83 15.79 26.68
C GLY A 339 18.42 15.74 27.27
N TYR A 340 17.61 16.80 27.09
CA TYR A 340 16.21 16.81 27.50
C TYR A 340 15.32 16.15 26.44
N THR A 341 14.15 15.66 26.86
CA THR A 341 13.24 14.96 25.94
C THR A 341 12.10 15.87 25.52
N VAL A 342 11.91 16.05 24.21
CA VAL A 342 10.71 16.69 23.66
C VAL A 342 9.62 15.66 23.45
N ALA A 343 8.40 15.99 23.87
CA ALA A 343 7.18 15.24 23.67
C ALA A 343 6.23 16.05 22.79
N ILE A 344 5.82 15.51 21.64
CA ILE A 344 4.97 16.22 20.67
C ILE A 344 3.73 15.37 20.37
N LEU A 345 2.57 15.84 20.81
CA LEU A 345 1.28 15.23 20.51
C LEU A 345 0.94 15.43 19.03
N TYR A 346 0.50 14.35 18.39
CA TYR A 346 0.11 14.33 16.98
C TYR A 346 1.17 14.88 16.02
N ALA A 347 2.44 14.63 16.29
CA ALA A 347 3.50 15.04 15.38
C ALA A 347 3.27 14.48 13.98
N GLU A 348 3.63 15.26 12.97
CA GLU A 348 3.51 14.92 11.55
C GLU A 348 4.85 15.16 10.86
N ARG A 349 5.15 14.35 9.84
CA ARG A 349 6.28 14.57 8.94
C ARG A 349 5.96 15.72 8.01
N HIS A 350 6.91 16.62 7.86
CA HIS A 350 6.82 17.77 6.98
C HIS A 350 8.03 17.82 6.04
N ALA A 351 7.76 17.91 4.74
CA ALA A 351 8.78 18.19 3.74
C ALA A 351 8.99 19.71 3.66
N PHE A 352 10.18 20.17 4.04
CA PHE A 352 10.55 21.59 3.92
C PHE A 352 11.12 21.87 2.53
N ALA A 353 10.77 23.00 1.94
CA ALA A 353 11.41 23.44 0.71
C ALA A 353 12.91 23.68 0.99
N PHE A 354 13.79 22.99 0.24
CA PHE A 354 15.25 23.14 0.30
C PHE A 354 15.94 22.66 1.60
N CYS A 355 15.27 21.85 2.45
CA CYS A 355 15.88 21.27 3.66
C CYS A 355 15.48 19.79 3.83
N GLU A 356 16.17 19.08 4.72
CA GLU A 356 15.81 17.71 5.09
C GLU A 356 14.40 17.64 5.70
N PRO A 357 13.62 16.57 5.45
CA PRO A 357 12.31 16.38 6.07
C PRO A 357 12.42 16.39 7.59
N GLY A 358 11.47 17.02 8.26
CA GLY A 358 11.48 17.16 9.72
C GLY A 358 10.09 17.30 10.30
N ILE A 359 10.03 17.75 11.56
CA ILE A 359 8.77 18.05 12.23
C ILE A 359 8.53 19.55 12.17
N ARG A 360 7.35 19.94 11.68
CA ARG A 360 6.87 21.33 11.69
C ARG A 360 5.87 21.50 12.82
N HIS A 361 6.26 22.22 13.86
CA HIS A 361 5.42 22.44 15.02
C HIS A 361 4.67 23.78 14.94
N GLU A 362 3.35 23.75 15.07
CA GLU A 362 2.48 24.94 14.87
C GLU A 362 1.56 25.26 16.05
N ASP A 363 1.31 24.30 16.96
CA ASP A 363 0.42 24.48 18.11
C ASP A 363 1.18 24.36 19.44
N PRO A 364 1.43 25.48 20.15
CA PRO A 364 2.16 25.49 21.43
C PRO A 364 1.62 24.52 22.49
N GLN A 365 0.33 24.14 22.44
CA GLN A 365 -0.28 23.26 23.44
C GLN A 365 0.07 21.78 23.22
N MET A 366 0.59 21.43 22.04
CA MET A 366 0.87 20.05 21.64
C MET A 366 2.32 19.64 21.93
N ILE A 367 3.12 20.48 22.57
CA ILE A 367 4.53 20.20 22.87
C ILE A 367 4.84 20.38 24.34
N LYS A 368 5.73 19.53 24.86
CA LYS A 368 6.32 19.70 26.17
C LYS A 368 7.78 19.23 26.15
N VAL A 369 8.65 19.94 26.85
CA VAL A 369 10.00 19.46 27.13
C VAL A 369 10.04 18.93 28.56
N LEU A 370 10.53 17.70 28.71
CA LEU A 370 10.56 16.92 29.94
C LEU A 370 11.97 16.84 30.51
#